data_AF-A0A6M0C1W4-F1
#
_entry.id   AF-A0A6M0C1W4-F1
#
_cell.length_a   1.000
_cell.length_b   1.000
_cell.length_c   1.000
_cell.angle_alpha   90.00
_cell.angle_beta   90.00
_cell.angle_gamma   90.00
#
_symmetry.space_group_name_H-M   'P 1'
#
loop_
_entity.id
_entity.type
_entity.pdbx_description
1 polymer ?
#
loop_
_entity_poly.entity_id
_entity_poly.type
_entity_poly.pdbx_seq_one_letter_code
_entity_poly.pdbx_strand_id
1 'polypeptide(L)'
;MKRYKMWIFLDIDGVLVPEKNFNSPIYKENYLQFDPICLKLFEDIVQLYPGVLVVISSSWREIFTFEFVQSLFSPDFRERVVGFTE
;
A
#
# COMPACT_ATOMS: atom_id res chain seq x y z
N MET A 1 1.86 6.04 -29.90
CA MET A 1 1.43 4.95 -28.99
C MET A 1 0.42 5.52 -28.00
N LYS A 2 -0.79 4.95 -27.89
CA LYS A 2 -1.75 5.36 -26.86
C LYS A 2 -1.18 4.98 -25.48
N ARG A 3 -0.95 5.96 -24.60
CA ARG A 3 -0.61 5.73 -23.19
C ARG A 3 -1.90 5.46 -22.45
N TYR A 4 -2.18 4.20 -22.15
CA TYR A 4 -3.28 3.84 -21.26
C TYR A 4 -2.82 4.08 -19.81
N LYS A 5 -3.62 4.81 -19.03
CA LYS A 5 -3.44 4.87 -17.58
C LYS A 5 -4.07 3.61 -17.00
N MET A 6 -3.27 2.84 -16.28
CA MET A 6 -3.74 1.66 -15.56
C MET A 6 -3.88 2.03 -14.09
N TRP A 7 -4.93 1.51 -13.46
CA TRP A 7 -5.23 1.75 -12.06
C TRP A 7 -5.21 0.42 -11.33
N ILE A 8 -4.48 0.37 -10.21
CA ILE A 8 -4.54 -0.73 -9.25
C ILE A 8 -5.35 -0.24 -8.07
N PHE A 9 -6.39 -0.98 -7.72
CA PHE A 9 -7.10 -0.84 -6.46
C PHE A 9 -6.50 -1.85 -5.49
N LEU A 10 -5.68 -1.36 -4.56
CA LEU A 10 -4.86 -2.18 -3.69
C LEU A 10 -5.55 -2.38 -2.34
N ASP A 11 -5.97 -3.62 -2.08
CA ASP A 11 -6.29 -4.07 -0.73
C ASP A 11 -4.99 -4.22 0.09
N ILE A 12 -4.65 -3.19 0.86
CA ILE A 12 -3.43 -3.20 1.66
C ILE A 12 -3.49 -4.20 2.80
N ASP A 13 -4.69 -4.52 3.32
CA ASP A 13 -4.86 -5.46 4.43
C ASP A 13 -4.55 -6.89 3.97
N GLY A 14 -5.03 -7.26 2.77
CA GLY A 14 -4.79 -8.59 2.19
C GLY A 14 -3.42 -8.77 1.53
N VAL A 15 -2.71 -7.67 1.20
CA VAL A 15 -1.46 -7.74 0.42
C VAL A 15 -0.24 -7.27 1.21
N LEU A 16 -0.33 -6.16 1.93
CA LEU A 16 0.81 -5.48 2.53
C LEU A 16 0.85 -5.58 4.05
N VAL A 17 -0.26 -5.86 4.73
CA VAL A 17 -0.27 -5.99 6.20
C VAL A 17 0.13 -7.42 6.58
N PRO A 18 1.13 -7.61 7.45
CA PRO A 18 1.57 -8.95 7.85
C PRO A 18 0.42 -9.71 8.54
N GLU A 19 0.34 -11.01 8.30
CA GLU A 19 -0.57 -11.87 9.06
C GLU A 19 -0.26 -11.75 10.56
N LYS A 20 -1.27 -11.31 11.30
CA LYS A 20 -1.17 -11.18 12.76
C LYS A 20 -1.17 -12.57 13.37
N ASN A 21 0.01 -13.06 13.73
CA ASN A 21 0.12 -14.27 14.52
C ASN A 21 -0.32 -13.96 15.97
N PHE A 22 -1.59 -14.25 16.29
CA PHE A 22 -2.18 -14.00 17.61
C PHE A 22 -1.49 -14.72 18.76
N ASN A 23 -0.54 -15.63 18.48
CA ASN A 23 0.27 -16.33 19.47
C ASN A 23 1.46 -15.52 20.00
N SER A 24 1.76 -14.36 19.42
CA SER A 24 2.81 -13.45 19.86
C SER A 24 2.23 -12.11 20.33
N PRO A 25 2.85 -11.43 21.31
CA PRO A 25 2.41 -10.10 21.70
C PRO A 25 2.58 -9.14 20.51
N ILE A 26 1.45 -8.64 20.00
CA ILE A 26 1.43 -7.65 18.92
C ILE A 26 1.52 -6.27 19.57
N TYR A 27 2.71 -5.66 19.53
CA TYR A 27 2.90 -4.28 19.95
C TYR A 27 2.11 -3.33 19.04
N LYS A 28 1.44 -2.31 19.60
CA LYS A 28 0.64 -1.32 18.85
C LYS A 28 1.40 -0.70 17.67
N GLU A 29 2.71 -0.57 17.82
CA GLU A 29 3.67 -0.04 16.85
C GLU A 29 3.74 -0.89 15.56
N ASN A 30 3.49 -2.19 15.68
CA ASN A 30 3.53 -3.14 14.56
C ASN A 30 2.22 -3.17 13.77
N TYR A 31 1.15 -2.53 14.25
CA TYR A 31 -0.12 -2.43 13.51
C TYR A 31 -0.04 -1.44 12.34
N LEU A 32 0.96 -0.56 12.34
CA LEU A 32 1.07 0.56 11.40
C LEU A 32 2.16 0.36 10.34
N GLN A 33 2.69 -0.85 10.22
CA GLN A 33 3.78 -1.17 9.30
C GLN A 33 3.33 -2.20 8.26
N PHE A 34 3.75 -1.99 7.02
CA PHE A 34 3.66 -3.00 5.99
C PHE A 34 4.72 -4.08 6.18
N ASP A 35 4.40 -5.30 5.76
CA ASP A 35 5.38 -6.36 5.61
C ASP A 35 6.43 -5.90 4.58
N PRO A 36 7.71 -5.83 4.96
CA PRO A 36 8.76 -5.27 4.10
C PRO A 36 9.03 -6.10 2.85
N ILE A 37 8.76 -7.42 2.89
CA ILE A 37 8.93 -8.31 1.74
C ILE A 37 7.78 -8.08 0.75
N CYS A 38 6.53 -8.06 1.23
CA CYS A 38 5.37 -7.79 0.38
C CYS A 38 5.44 -6.40 -0.25
N LEU A 39 5.80 -5.38 0.54
CA LEU A 39 5.97 -4.01 0.04
C LEU A 39 7.00 -3.96 -1.08
N LYS A 40 8.18 -4.53 -0.85
CA LYS A 40 9.26 -4.55 -1.86
C LYS A 40 8.81 -5.24 -3.15
N LEU A 41 8.21 -6.41 -3.06
CA LEU A 41 7.77 -7.17 -4.24
C LEU A 41 6.69 -6.40 -5.03
N PHE A 42 5.74 -5.79 -4.33
CA PHE A 42 4.68 -5.00 -4.95
C PHE A 42 5.26 -3.77 -5.68
N GLU A 43 6.09 -2.99 -4.99
CA GLU A 43 6.69 -1.78 -5.57
C GLU A 43 7.61 -2.11 -6.76
N ASP A 44 8.47 -3.13 -6.63
CA ASP A 44 9.38 -3.57 -7.70
C ASP A 44 8.60 -3.95 -8.98
N ILE A 45 7.46 -4.64 -8.86
CA ILE A 45 6.61 -5.00 -10.01
C ILE A 45 5.94 -3.77 -10.62
N VAL A 46 5.35 -2.89 -9.81
CA VAL A 46 4.62 -1.72 -10.32
C VAL A 46 5.58 -0.70 -10.95
N GLN A 47 6.83 -0.61 -10.48
CA GLN A 47 7.87 0.23 -11.09
C GLN A 47 8.14 -0.13 -12.55
N LEU A 48 7.98 -1.40 -12.96
CA LEU A 48 8.11 -1.83 -14.35
C LEU A 48 7.05 -1.21 -15.27
N TYR A 49 5.98 -0.63 -14.72
CA TYR A 49 4.87 -0.03 -15.45
C TYR A 49 4.70 1.45 -15.06
N PRO A 50 5.41 2.39 -15.70
CA PRO A 50 5.44 3.81 -15.32
C PRO A 50 4.09 4.55 -15.47
N GLY A 51 3.09 3.95 -16.12
CA GLY A 51 1.74 4.52 -16.27
C GLY A 51 0.73 4.05 -15.24
N VAL A 52 1.14 3.24 -14.26
CA VAL A 52 0.28 2.69 -13.21
C VAL A 52 0.12 3.69 -12.05
N LEU A 53 -1.12 3.91 -11.65
CA LEU A 53 -1.50 4.59 -10.43
C LEU A 53 -2.14 3.58 -9.45
N VAL A 54 -1.93 3.80 -8.17
CA VAL A 54 -2.43 2.95 -7.08
C VAL A 54 -3.44 3.75 -6.25
N VAL A 55 -4.61 3.17 -6.05
CA VAL A 55 -5.63 3.66 -5.12
C VAL A 55 -5.74 2.61 -4.03
N ILE A 56 -5.68 3.04 -2.78
CA ILE A 56 -5.80 2.12 -1.65
C ILE A 56 -7.29 1.82 -1.42
N SER A 57 -7.63 0.53 -1.37
CA SER A 57 -8.98 0.00 -1.11
C SER A 57 -8.96 -0.67 0.25
N SER A 58 -9.19 0.08 1.33
CA SER A 58 -9.11 -0.44 2.70
C SER A 58 -9.93 0.40 3.67
N SER A 59 -10.37 -0.21 4.76
CA SER A 59 -11.02 0.49 5.88
C SER A 59 -10.05 1.37 6.68
N TRP A 60 -8.74 1.30 6.43
CA TRP A 60 -7.76 2.21 7.02
C TRP A 60 -8.11 3.68 6.76
N ARG A 61 -8.84 3.98 5.67
CA ARG A 61 -9.36 5.32 5.36
C ARG A 61 -10.24 5.91 6.46
N GLU A 62 -10.85 5.08 7.31
CA GLU A 62 -11.74 5.51 8.40
C GLU A 62 -10.95 5.96 9.64
N ILE A 63 -9.67 5.57 9.73
CA ILE A 63 -8.84 5.74 10.93
C ILE A 63 -7.64 6.64 10.65
N PHE A 64 -7.06 6.56 9.44
CA PHE A 64 -5.83 7.25 9.07
C PHE A 64 -6.04 8.23 7.93
N THR A 65 -5.25 9.31 7.90
CA THR A 65 -5.22 10.21 6.75
C THR A 65 -4.55 9.54 5.56
N PHE A 66 -4.88 10.00 4.36
CA PHE A 66 -4.26 9.51 3.14
C PHE A 66 -2.74 9.71 3.15
N GLU A 67 -2.28 10.89 3.57
CA GLU A 67 -0.86 11.24 3.63
C GLU A 67 -0.08 10.34 4.60
N PHE A 68 -0.71 9.94 5.71
CA PHE A 68 -0.11 9.00 6.65
C PHE A 68 0.12 7.65 5.98
N VAL A 69 -0.91 7.05 5.38
CA VAL A 69 -0.79 5.71 4.76
C VAL A 69 0.10 5.76 3.51
N GLN A 70 0.02 6.83 2.72
CA GLN A 70 0.91 7.09 1.60
C GLN A 70 2.38 7.17 2.06
N SER A 71 2.65 7.71 3.25
CA SER A 71 4.01 7.80 3.77
C SER A 71 4.64 6.43 4.12
N LEU A 72 3.84 5.37 4.25
CA LEU A 72 4.32 4.02 4.52
C LEU A 72 4.98 3.36 3.30
N PHE A 73 4.70 3.86 2.09
CA PHE A 73 5.39 3.44 0.88
C PHE A 73 6.78 4.06 0.76
N SER A 74 7.66 3.44 -0.04
CA SER A 74 9.00 3.98 -0.28
C SER A 74 8.91 5.36 -0.96
N PRO A 75 9.85 6.29 -0.68
CA PRO A 75 9.79 7.65 -1.21
C PRO A 75 9.57 7.73 -2.73
N ASP A 76 10.23 6.86 -3.49
CA ASP A 76 10.16 6.80 -4.95
C ASP A 76 8.82 6.26 -5.48
N PHE A 77 8.04 5.59 -4.61
CA PHE A 77 6.76 5.00 -4.96
C PHE A 77 5.55 5.87 -4.57
N ARG A 78 5.68 6.74 -3.55
CA ARG A 78 4.56 7.50 -2.95
C ARG A 78 3.73 8.27 -3.97
N GLU A 79 4.38 8.88 -4.97
CA GLU A 79 3.70 9.67 -6.01
C GLU A 79 2.74 8.85 -6.88
N ARG A 80 2.91 7.52 -6.91
CA ARG A 80 2.03 6.60 -7.63
C ARG A 80 0.79 6.25 -6.84
N VAL A 81 0.83 6.39 -5.52
CA VAL A 81 -0.32 6.20 -4.63
C VAL A 81 -1.10 7.51 -4.62
N VAL A 82 -2.33 7.51 -5.14
CA VAL A 82 -3.06 8.75 -5.49
C VAL A 82 -4.39 8.94 -4.76
N GLY A 83 -4.81 7.99 -3.93
CA GLY A 83 -5.99 8.19 -3.09
C GLY A 83 -6.45 6.94 -2.35
N PHE A 84 -7.62 7.09 -1.70
CA PHE A 84 -8.41 6.02 -1.11
C PHE A 84 -9.69 5.77 -1.90
N THR A 85 -10.21 4.55 -1.80
CA THR A 85 -11.57 4.19 -2.17
C THR A 85 -12.16 3.21 -1.16
N GLU A 86 -13.48 3.02 -1.25
CA GLU A 86 -14.18 1.89 -0.64
C GLU A 86 -13.80 0.56 -1.27
#